data_AF-A0A494X820-F1
#
_entry.id   AF-A0A494X820-F1
#
_cell.length_a   1.000
_cell.length_b   1.000
_cell.length_c   1.000
_cell.angle_alpha   90.00
_cell.angle_beta   90.00
_cell.angle_gamma   90.00
#
_symmetry.space_group_name_H-M   'P 1'
#
loop_
_entity.id
_entity.type
_entity.pdbx_description
1 polymer ?
#
loop_
_entity_poly.entity_id
_entity_poly.type
_entity_poly.pdbx_seq_one_letter_code
_entity_poly.pdbx_strand_id
1 'polypeptide(L)'
;MDYSLSIGIDEYHNFNPTPYAENDAREFNAVMEKVFSVESSNLILGNRVTYTTVKSEIEKIASKLDEEDRFIFFYAGHGVNINGIPHICMLDSNRDFENTWHDVTEFMKLISDSGCQKIIFFLDACESTINYTARKLGVTKFSWDERKELLENSNYCTVFSSTSHKGVADVMIDQKHGIWSYYLLKALCGEDKLALDDENCLTNFTLKNYLHHTVKKHCKKDSTLDMQYTATWGKEEAEFLIRRFPEKQVVKYEKIPPAKIKDVQFVSITFKSIKKLSGFGKSHTVPKFKNNNTNSFVQKCANDEIESVIEDVTKSLREEFNLKRKEYRVAKDTGFGEFTCPYFEYSFRVELSDDDYSQAKFISELRLFDINKILESNLDNCFPEWFDSLLFSLNKKIDLEKLVDNIEEADNFTQLYDYEFDTDLTYVELIHKQTRRTVMIREYEIEIGFKAMESVEEMLDGLKETANNLMIVSPNYMFLGTG
;
A
#
# COMPACT_ATOMS: atom_id res chain seq x y z
N MET A 1 14.74 -26.61 8.92
CA MET A 1 13.35 -26.80 8.46
C MET A 1 12.44 -25.99 9.36
N ASP A 2 11.30 -25.56 8.84
CA ASP A 2 10.38 -24.73 9.62
C ASP A 2 9.19 -25.58 10.08
N TYR A 3 8.73 -25.36 11.31
CA TYR A 3 7.56 -26.00 11.89
C TYR A 3 6.63 -24.92 12.41
N SER A 4 5.32 -25.15 12.31
CA SER A 4 4.34 -24.19 12.80
C SER A 4 3.17 -24.82 13.55
N LEU A 5 2.65 -24.06 14.51
CA LEU A 5 1.43 -24.37 15.24
C LEU A 5 0.54 -23.13 15.28
N SER A 6 -0.67 -23.25 14.73
CA SER A 6 -1.68 -22.20 14.65
C SER A 6 -2.87 -22.55 15.53
N ILE A 7 -3.28 -21.62 16.38
CA ILE A 7 -4.36 -21.82 17.35
C ILE A 7 -5.35 -20.65 17.26
N GLY A 8 -6.64 -20.97 17.17
CA GLY A 8 -7.72 -19.99 17.16
C GLY A 8 -8.94 -20.51 17.90
N ILE A 9 -9.57 -19.65 18.72
CA ILE A 9 -10.78 -20.00 19.48
C ILE A 9 -11.76 -18.85 19.35
N ASP A 10 -12.90 -19.06 18.70
CA ASP A 10 -13.95 -18.04 18.61
C ASP A 10 -14.90 -18.09 19.82
N GLU A 11 -15.31 -19.29 20.21
CA GLU A 11 -16.39 -19.54 21.17
C GLU A 11 -15.86 -20.14 22.47
N TYR A 12 -16.27 -19.55 23.61
CA TYR A 12 -15.88 -19.99 24.95
C TYR A 12 -17.11 -20.34 25.79
N HIS A 13 -16.98 -21.29 26.71
CA HIS A 13 -18.06 -21.63 27.65
C HIS A 13 -18.30 -20.55 28.71
N ASN A 14 -17.23 -19.90 29.18
CA ASN A 14 -17.25 -19.02 30.36
C ASN A 14 -16.93 -17.55 30.06
N PHE A 15 -16.64 -17.23 28.79
CA PHE A 15 -16.19 -15.91 28.33
C PHE A 15 -16.95 -15.49 27.09
N ASN A 16 -16.92 -14.19 26.79
CA ASN A 16 -17.50 -13.68 25.55
C ASN A 16 -16.75 -14.24 24.34
N PRO A 17 -17.41 -14.40 23.19
CA PRO A 17 -16.73 -14.82 21.97
C PRO A 17 -15.65 -13.83 21.54
N THR A 18 -14.59 -14.32 20.90
CA THR A 18 -13.58 -13.52 20.19
C THR A 18 -13.77 -13.73 18.69
N PRO A 19 -14.53 -12.86 18.00
CA PRO A 19 -14.85 -13.09 16.60
C PRO A 19 -13.59 -13.12 15.73
N TYR A 20 -13.57 -14.05 14.78
CA TYR A 20 -12.55 -14.22 13.74
C TYR A 20 -11.23 -14.84 14.15
N ALA A 21 -11.02 -15.20 15.42
CA ALA A 21 -9.81 -15.86 15.88
C ALA A 21 -9.55 -17.21 15.17
N GLU A 22 -10.61 -17.99 14.90
CA GLU A 22 -10.49 -19.20 14.09
C GLU A 22 -10.16 -18.91 12.62
N ASN A 23 -10.67 -17.79 12.06
CA ASN A 23 -10.35 -17.39 10.69
C ASN A 23 -8.88 -16.96 10.57
N ASP A 24 -8.42 -16.13 11.50
CA ASP A 24 -7.03 -15.69 11.60
C ASP A 24 -6.07 -16.88 11.68
N ALA A 25 -6.38 -17.88 12.52
CA ALA A 25 -5.56 -19.09 12.64
C ALA A 25 -5.59 -19.96 11.39
N ARG A 26 -6.72 -20.08 10.68
CA ARG A 26 -6.81 -20.81 9.40
C ARG A 26 -5.96 -20.16 8.33
N GLU A 27 -6.05 -18.85 8.19
CA GLU A 27 -5.28 -18.12 7.19
C GLU A 27 -3.80 -18.12 7.51
N PHE A 28 -3.43 -17.92 8.78
CA PHE A 28 -2.04 -18.03 9.21
C PHE A 28 -1.46 -19.42 8.88
N ASN A 29 -2.20 -20.50 9.19
CA ASN A 29 -1.79 -21.86 8.85
C ASN A 29 -1.62 -22.04 7.33
N ALA A 30 -2.54 -21.50 6.53
CA ALA A 30 -2.43 -21.54 5.07
C ALA A 30 -1.21 -20.76 4.55
N VAL A 31 -0.83 -19.64 5.19
CA VAL A 31 0.39 -18.90 4.87
C VAL A 31 1.64 -19.72 5.21
N MET A 32 1.66 -20.40 6.36
CA MET A 32 2.77 -21.28 6.73
C MET A 32 2.95 -22.41 5.72
N GLU A 33 1.85 -23.04 5.27
CA GLU A 33 1.89 -24.09 4.25
C GLU A 33 2.31 -23.58 2.87
N LYS A 34 1.68 -22.50 2.38
CA LYS A 34 1.79 -22.07 0.97
C LYS A 34 2.96 -21.12 0.71
N VAL A 35 3.30 -20.26 1.67
CA VAL A 35 4.27 -19.17 1.49
C VAL A 35 5.61 -19.50 2.15
N PHE A 36 5.56 -20.07 3.35
CA PHE A 36 6.74 -20.50 4.10
C PHE A 36 7.15 -21.94 3.76
N SER A 37 6.21 -22.75 3.24
CA SER A 37 6.45 -24.16 2.92
C SER A 37 7.10 -24.92 4.08
N VAL A 38 6.54 -24.71 5.28
CA VAL A 38 6.98 -25.38 6.50
C VAL A 38 6.88 -26.91 6.35
N GLU A 39 7.78 -27.63 7.02
CA GLU A 39 7.80 -29.09 7.05
C GLU A 39 6.53 -29.66 7.71
N SER A 40 6.04 -28.96 8.75
CA SER A 40 4.80 -29.30 9.43
C SER A 40 4.03 -28.02 9.78
N SER A 41 2.76 -27.97 9.39
CA SER A 41 1.82 -26.94 9.82
C SER A 41 0.63 -27.57 10.52
N ASN A 42 0.49 -27.28 11.81
CA ASN A 42 -0.54 -27.86 12.65
C ASN A 42 -1.58 -26.80 13.04
N LEU A 43 -2.86 -27.16 12.93
CA LEU A 43 -3.99 -26.26 13.21
C LEU A 43 -4.92 -26.84 14.27
N ILE A 44 -5.06 -26.14 15.40
CA ILE A 44 -5.98 -26.47 16.49
C ILE A 44 -7.01 -25.36 16.62
N LEU A 45 -8.30 -25.71 16.54
CA LEU A 45 -9.40 -24.74 16.52
C LEU A 45 -10.52 -25.12 17.48
N GLY A 46 -11.22 -24.10 17.96
CA GLY A 46 -12.48 -24.21 18.69
C GLY A 46 -12.40 -25.17 19.87
N ASN A 47 -13.31 -26.15 19.90
CA ASN A 47 -13.45 -27.07 21.03
C ASN A 47 -12.25 -28.02 21.27
N ARG A 48 -11.24 -28.03 20.38
CA ARG A 48 -10.03 -28.82 20.53
C ARG A 48 -8.92 -28.07 21.26
N VAL A 49 -9.06 -26.76 21.46
CA VAL A 49 -8.02 -25.94 22.08
C VAL A 49 -8.10 -26.06 23.60
N THR A 50 -7.61 -27.18 24.11
CA THR A 50 -7.41 -27.43 25.54
C THR A 50 -5.93 -27.45 25.89
N TYR A 51 -5.58 -27.18 27.15
CA TYR A 51 -4.18 -27.20 27.60
C TYR A 51 -3.45 -28.48 27.24
N THR A 52 -4.09 -29.63 27.47
CA THR A 52 -3.49 -30.93 27.20
C THR A 52 -3.24 -31.13 25.70
N THR A 53 -4.17 -30.69 24.84
CA THR A 53 -4.01 -30.82 23.38
C THR A 53 -2.89 -29.94 22.87
N VAL A 54 -2.86 -28.66 23.29
CA VAL A 54 -1.85 -27.69 22.87
C VAL A 54 -0.46 -28.12 23.35
N LYS A 55 -0.33 -28.46 24.63
CA LYS A 55 0.94 -28.93 25.22
C LYS A 55 1.44 -30.19 24.52
N SER A 56 0.56 -31.17 24.28
CA SER A 56 0.95 -32.42 23.62
C SER A 56 1.42 -32.18 22.18
N GLU A 57 0.83 -31.23 21.45
CA GLU A 57 1.29 -30.94 20.09
C GLU A 57 2.62 -30.18 20.11
N ILE A 58 2.83 -29.26 21.05
CA ILE A 58 4.12 -28.58 21.27
C ILE A 58 5.22 -29.59 21.58
N GLU A 59 5.01 -30.51 22.54
CA GLU A 59 5.99 -31.54 22.90
C GLU A 59 6.31 -32.47 21.71
N LYS A 60 5.29 -32.81 20.91
CA LYS A 60 5.46 -33.62 19.70
C LYS A 60 6.27 -32.90 18.62
N ILE A 61 6.06 -31.60 18.42
CA ILE A 61 6.89 -30.78 17.51
C ILE A 61 8.30 -30.67 18.07
N ALA A 62 8.45 -30.34 19.36
CA ALA A 62 9.73 -30.22 20.06
C ALA A 62 10.61 -31.46 19.89
N SER A 63 10.02 -32.67 19.96
CA SER A 63 10.74 -33.93 19.78
C SER A 63 11.34 -34.15 18.38
N LYS A 64 10.98 -33.31 17.40
CA LYS A 64 11.44 -33.37 16.01
C LYS A 64 12.36 -32.20 15.62
N LEU A 65 12.46 -31.17 16.46
CA LEU A 65 13.22 -29.96 16.15
C LEU A 65 14.71 -30.18 16.41
N ASP A 66 15.53 -29.82 15.44
CA ASP A 66 16.98 -29.66 15.59
C ASP A 66 17.36 -28.20 15.94
N GLU A 67 18.63 -27.95 16.23
CA GLU A 67 19.16 -26.63 16.65
C GLU A 67 18.90 -25.51 15.62
N GLU A 68 19.03 -25.84 14.33
CA GLU A 68 18.90 -24.92 13.20
C GLU A 68 17.46 -24.80 12.66
N ASP A 69 16.54 -25.62 13.16
CA ASP A 69 15.13 -25.55 12.79
C ASP A 69 14.49 -24.29 13.36
N ARG A 70 13.38 -23.88 12.73
CA ARG A 70 12.60 -22.74 13.18
C ARG A 70 11.21 -23.16 13.60
N PHE A 71 10.79 -22.75 14.79
CA PHE A 71 9.43 -22.93 15.27
C PHE A 71 8.65 -21.60 15.22
N ILE A 72 7.47 -21.63 14.59
CA ILE A 72 6.58 -20.48 14.45
C ILE A 72 5.23 -20.80 15.10
N PHE A 73 4.90 -20.07 16.15
CA PHE A 73 3.65 -20.22 16.90
C PHE A 73 2.71 -19.06 16.62
N PHE A 74 1.44 -19.34 16.37
CA PHE A 74 0.38 -18.34 16.27
C PHE A 74 -0.78 -18.67 17.21
N TYR A 75 -1.25 -17.67 17.95
CA TYR A 75 -2.44 -17.75 18.78
C TYR A 75 -3.33 -16.53 18.60
N ALA A 76 -4.61 -16.76 18.34
CA ALA A 76 -5.66 -15.75 18.39
C ALA A 76 -6.74 -16.16 19.41
N GLY A 77 -7.09 -15.24 20.31
CA GLY A 77 -8.08 -15.51 21.36
C GLY A 77 -7.95 -14.56 22.56
N HIS A 78 -8.49 -14.99 23.71
CA HIS A 78 -8.41 -14.19 24.93
C HIS A 78 -7.02 -14.24 25.56
N GLY A 79 -6.55 -13.08 26.01
CA GLY A 79 -5.30 -12.93 26.76
C GLY A 79 -5.49 -12.03 27.97
N VAL A 80 -4.66 -12.26 28.99
CA VAL A 80 -4.61 -11.45 30.21
C VAL A 80 -3.17 -11.38 30.70
N ASN A 81 -2.79 -10.27 31.31
CA ASN A 81 -1.51 -10.15 31.97
C ASN A 81 -1.64 -10.39 33.48
N ILE A 82 -1.05 -11.48 33.97
CA ILE A 82 -1.02 -11.83 35.40
C ILE A 82 0.38 -11.58 35.90
N ASN A 83 0.53 -10.63 36.83
CA ASN A 83 1.80 -10.29 37.47
C ASN A 83 2.95 -9.95 36.49
N GLY A 84 2.62 -9.32 35.37
CA GLY A 84 3.60 -8.95 34.34
C GLY A 84 3.76 -10.00 33.25
N ILE A 85 3.15 -11.19 33.37
CA ILE A 85 3.33 -12.31 32.44
C ILE A 85 2.07 -12.51 31.59
N PRO A 86 2.18 -12.58 30.26
CA PRO A 86 1.04 -12.84 29.38
C PRO A 86 0.57 -14.30 29.52
N HIS A 87 -0.72 -14.45 29.80
CA HIS A 87 -1.40 -15.73 29.84
C HIS A 87 -2.46 -15.78 28.73
N ILE A 88 -2.61 -16.94 28.10
CA ILE A 88 -3.62 -17.18 27.07
C ILE A 88 -4.75 -18.08 27.59
N CYS A 89 -5.95 -17.83 27.09
CA CYS A 89 -7.15 -18.59 27.45
C CYS A 89 -7.32 -19.80 26.54
N MET A 90 -7.74 -20.92 27.11
CA MET A 90 -8.11 -22.14 26.40
C MET A 90 -9.54 -22.53 26.76
N LEU A 91 -10.10 -23.54 26.08
CA LEU A 91 -11.49 -23.95 26.31
C LEU A 91 -11.73 -24.46 27.75
N ASP A 92 -10.71 -25.04 28.37
CA ASP A 92 -10.71 -25.52 29.75
C ASP A 92 -10.37 -24.43 30.78
N SER A 93 -10.13 -23.19 30.37
CA SER A 93 -9.95 -22.04 31.25
C SER A 93 -11.26 -21.57 31.89
N ASN A 94 -11.18 -21.02 33.10
CA ASN A 94 -12.32 -20.45 33.81
C ASN A 94 -11.92 -19.17 34.59
N ARG A 95 -12.81 -18.67 35.46
CA ARG A 95 -12.60 -17.43 36.22
C ARG A 95 -11.51 -17.53 37.30
N ASP A 96 -10.96 -18.71 37.54
CA ASP A 96 -9.73 -18.91 38.28
C ASP A 96 -8.53 -18.61 37.36
N PHE A 97 -8.31 -17.32 37.11
CA PHE A 97 -7.32 -16.82 36.14
C PHE A 97 -5.91 -17.32 36.45
N GLU A 98 -5.52 -17.42 37.72
CA GLU A 98 -4.17 -17.83 38.12
C GLU A 98 -3.87 -19.31 37.85
N ASN A 99 -4.87 -20.19 37.90
CA ASN A 99 -4.66 -21.64 37.80
C ASN A 99 -5.08 -22.23 36.46
N THR A 100 -5.89 -21.52 35.67
CA THR A 100 -6.54 -22.08 34.48
C THR A 100 -6.22 -21.35 33.19
N TRP A 101 -5.55 -20.20 33.26
CA TRP A 101 -4.97 -19.54 32.10
C TRP A 101 -3.48 -19.88 32.02
N HIS A 102 -2.93 -19.88 30.81
CA HIS A 102 -1.64 -20.53 30.57
C HIS A 102 -0.56 -19.53 30.22
N ASP A 103 0.51 -19.54 31.01
CA ASP A 103 1.71 -18.74 30.82
C ASP A 103 2.37 -19.07 29.48
N VAL A 104 2.46 -18.08 28.59
CA VAL A 104 3.09 -18.24 27.28
C VAL A 104 4.57 -18.64 27.39
N THR A 105 5.26 -18.22 28.45
CA THR A 105 6.67 -18.51 28.67
C THR A 105 6.92 -19.99 28.98
N GLU A 106 5.94 -20.73 29.49
CA GLU A 106 6.03 -22.18 29.65
C GLU A 106 6.09 -22.89 28.28
N PHE A 107 5.28 -22.44 27.31
CA PHE A 107 5.29 -22.98 25.95
C PHE A 107 6.59 -22.64 25.22
N MET A 108 7.09 -21.41 25.39
CA MET A 108 8.40 -21.03 24.86
C MET A 108 9.51 -21.93 25.43
N LYS A 109 9.43 -22.23 26.74
CA LYS A 109 10.40 -23.09 27.41
C LYS A 109 10.40 -24.52 26.88
N LEU A 110 9.21 -25.11 26.62
CA LEU A 110 9.11 -26.46 26.06
C LEU A 110 9.84 -26.60 24.72
N ILE A 111 9.79 -25.56 23.89
CA ILE A 111 10.54 -25.53 22.62
C ILE A 111 12.02 -25.26 22.85
N SER A 112 12.38 -24.31 23.71
CA SER A 112 13.81 -24.03 23.97
C SER A 112 14.54 -25.21 24.60
N ASP A 113 13.86 -26.00 25.44
CA ASP A 113 14.43 -27.19 26.07
C ASP A 113 14.67 -28.33 25.05
N SER A 114 14.13 -28.23 23.83
CA SER A 114 14.42 -29.15 22.72
C SER A 114 15.78 -28.89 22.05
N GLY A 115 16.40 -27.73 22.32
CA GLY A 115 17.63 -27.27 21.67
C GLY A 115 17.39 -26.35 20.47
N CYS A 116 16.14 -26.14 20.03
CA CYS A 116 15.78 -25.21 18.96
C CYS A 116 16.17 -23.76 19.33
N GLN A 117 16.91 -23.08 18.45
CA GLN A 117 17.42 -21.71 18.72
C GLN A 117 16.67 -20.60 17.97
N LYS A 118 15.75 -20.94 17.06
CA LYS A 118 14.99 -19.99 16.22
C LYS A 118 13.50 -20.13 16.49
N ILE A 119 12.96 -19.28 17.36
CA ILE A 119 11.58 -19.37 17.88
C ILE A 119 10.86 -18.03 17.68
N ILE A 120 9.70 -18.05 17.00
CA ILE A 120 8.86 -16.87 16.79
C ILE A 120 7.44 -17.15 17.29
N PHE A 121 6.91 -16.28 18.14
CA PHE A 121 5.52 -16.32 18.58
C PHE A 121 4.78 -15.09 18.07
N PHE A 122 3.58 -15.30 17.56
CA PHE A 122 2.63 -14.27 17.14
C PHE A 122 1.38 -14.40 18.01
N LEU A 123 1.10 -13.38 18.81
CA LEU A 123 -0.01 -13.39 19.77
C LEU A 123 -1.01 -12.29 19.42
N ASP A 124 -2.16 -12.68 18.88
CA ASP A 124 -3.32 -11.80 18.74
C ASP A 124 -4.27 -11.98 19.93
N ALA A 125 -3.91 -11.35 21.04
CA ALA A 125 -4.67 -11.42 22.28
C ALA A 125 -4.49 -10.14 23.09
N CYS A 126 -5.50 -9.78 23.88
CA CYS A 126 -5.41 -8.68 24.84
C CYS A 126 -4.25 -8.91 25.83
N GLU A 127 -3.65 -7.82 26.30
CA GLU A 127 -2.62 -7.83 27.35
C GLU A 127 -1.41 -8.77 27.11
N SER A 128 -1.12 -9.10 25.86
CA SER A 128 -0.16 -10.14 25.43
C SER A 128 1.33 -9.75 25.48
N THR A 129 1.69 -8.72 26.26
CA THR A 129 3.07 -8.21 26.39
C THR A 129 3.54 -8.27 27.84
N ILE A 130 4.82 -8.56 28.08
CA ILE A 130 5.40 -8.50 29.43
C ILE A 130 5.52 -7.03 29.93
N ASN A 131 5.21 -6.77 31.20
CA ASN A 131 5.41 -5.46 31.81
C ASN A 131 6.84 -5.30 32.38
N TYR A 132 7.77 -4.81 31.55
CA TYR A 132 9.15 -4.48 31.95
C TYR A 132 9.32 -2.97 32.21
N THR A 133 9.27 -2.51 33.45
CA THR A 133 9.88 -1.21 33.80
C THR A 133 11.41 -1.31 33.73
N ALA A 134 12.03 -1.28 32.54
CA ALA A 134 13.42 -0.80 32.27
C ALA A 134 13.95 -1.06 30.83
N ARG A 135 14.59 -0.02 30.27
CA ARG A 135 15.63 0.05 29.20
C ARG A 135 15.22 -0.01 27.71
N LYS A 136 15.38 1.15 27.05
CA LYS A 136 15.69 1.29 25.63
C LYS A 136 17.11 0.75 25.35
N LEU A 137 17.26 -0.10 24.34
CA LEU A 137 18.55 -0.42 23.72
C LEU A 137 18.60 0.20 22.31
N GLY A 138 19.75 0.82 22.00
CA GLY A 138 20.00 1.51 20.75
C GLY A 138 20.46 0.54 19.65
N VAL A 139 20.16 0.89 18.41
CA VAL A 139 20.53 0.14 17.21
C VAL A 139 21.84 0.70 16.64
N THR A 140 22.84 -0.15 16.42
CA THR A 140 24.06 0.15 15.66
C THR A 140 23.94 -0.36 14.21
N LYS A 141 24.37 0.45 13.24
CA LYS A 141 24.31 0.17 11.80
C LYS A 141 25.59 -0.59 11.37
N PHE A 142 25.45 -1.74 10.71
CA PHE A 142 26.57 -2.57 10.18
C PHE A 142 26.70 -2.46 8.64
N SER A 143 27.80 -2.99 8.09
CA SER A 143 28.09 -3.04 6.66
C SER A 143 27.38 -4.21 5.94
N TRP A 144 27.27 -4.15 4.60
CA TRP A 144 26.40 -5.03 3.79
C TRP A 144 26.80 -6.51 3.78
N ASP A 145 28.10 -6.85 3.79
CA ASP A 145 28.55 -8.25 3.75
C ASP A 145 28.43 -8.95 5.11
N GLU A 146 28.53 -8.21 6.21
CA GLU A 146 28.34 -8.72 7.58
C GLU A 146 26.85 -8.98 7.92
N ARG A 147 25.93 -8.26 7.25
CA ARG A 147 24.49 -8.32 7.50
C ARG A 147 23.86 -9.66 7.11
N LYS A 148 24.30 -10.28 6.00
CA LYS A 148 23.70 -11.51 5.48
C LYS A 148 23.98 -12.74 6.34
N GLU A 149 25.22 -12.88 6.83
CA GLU A 149 25.62 -14.00 7.69
C GLU A 149 25.01 -13.89 9.10
N LEU A 150 24.81 -12.67 9.62
CA LEU A 150 24.12 -12.43 10.88
C LEU A 150 22.60 -12.67 10.79
N LEU A 151 21.95 -12.29 9.68
CA LEU A 151 20.50 -12.49 9.47
C LEU A 151 20.09 -13.98 9.39
N GLU A 152 20.98 -14.85 8.89
CA GLU A 152 20.72 -16.28 8.67
C GLU A 152 21.10 -17.15 9.88
N ASN A 153 22.07 -16.72 10.71
CA ASN A 153 22.63 -17.50 11.82
C ASN A 153 22.33 -16.93 13.23
N SER A 154 21.49 -15.91 13.36
CA SER A 154 21.13 -15.34 14.67
C SER A 154 20.24 -16.28 15.48
N ASN A 155 20.51 -16.40 16.78
CA ASN A 155 19.61 -17.05 17.72
C ASN A 155 18.54 -16.08 18.20
N TYR A 156 17.29 -16.54 18.23
CA TYR A 156 16.17 -15.71 18.67
C TYR A 156 15.02 -16.53 19.27
N CYS A 157 14.41 -15.95 20.29
CA CYS A 157 13.14 -16.37 20.85
C CYS A 157 12.31 -15.12 21.04
N THR A 158 11.56 -14.76 20.00
CA THR A 158 10.90 -13.45 19.86
C THR A 158 9.39 -13.61 19.81
N VAL A 159 8.70 -12.73 20.52
CA VAL A 159 7.24 -12.65 20.52
C VAL A 159 6.81 -11.32 19.93
N PHE A 160 5.87 -11.36 18.99
CA PHE A 160 5.14 -10.21 18.47
C PHE A 160 3.72 -10.25 19.02
N SER A 161 3.28 -9.17 19.66
CA SER A 161 1.97 -9.05 20.30
C SER A 161 1.12 -7.99 19.62
N SER A 162 -0.18 -8.27 19.48
CA SER A 162 -1.14 -7.31 18.90
C SER A 162 -1.29 -6.05 19.74
N THR A 163 -1.07 -6.15 21.04
CA THR A 163 -1.23 -5.02 21.95
C THR A 163 -0.36 -5.11 23.21
N SER A 164 -0.25 -3.99 23.92
CA SER A 164 0.57 -3.87 25.13
C SER A 164 -0.05 -4.61 26.33
N HIS A 165 0.67 -4.67 27.48
CA HIS A 165 0.24 -5.33 28.72
C HIS A 165 -1.08 -4.81 29.37
N LYS A 166 -1.69 -3.76 28.80
CA LYS A 166 -3.01 -3.20 29.20
C LYS A 166 -3.90 -2.90 28.00
N GLY A 167 -3.50 -3.35 26.82
CA GLY A 167 -4.18 -3.00 25.59
C GLY A 167 -5.25 -4.02 25.23
N VAL A 168 -6.23 -3.55 24.45
CA VAL A 168 -7.26 -4.39 23.84
C VAL A 168 -6.79 -4.80 22.45
N ALA A 169 -7.13 -6.01 22.03
CA ALA A 169 -7.03 -6.48 20.65
C ALA A 169 -8.44 -6.44 20.04
N ASP A 170 -8.57 -5.74 18.93
CA ASP A 170 -9.85 -5.38 18.28
C ASP A 170 -9.88 -5.89 16.83
N VAL A 171 -11.07 -5.91 16.23
CA VAL A 171 -11.37 -6.62 14.97
C VAL A 171 -11.77 -5.71 13.82
N MET A 172 -11.51 -6.17 12.60
CA MET A 172 -11.91 -5.52 11.35
C MET A 172 -13.08 -6.30 10.74
N ILE A 173 -14.31 -5.88 11.07
CA ILE A 173 -15.54 -6.61 10.71
C ILE A 173 -15.65 -6.86 9.20
N ASP A 174 -15.39 -5.83 8.39
CA ASP A 174 -15.51 -5.92 6.93
C ASP A 174 -14.49 -6.89 6.29
N GLN A 175 -13.36 -7.12 6.97
CA GLN A 175 -12.33 -8.05 6.52
C GLN A 175 -12.44 -9.42 7.20
N LYS A 176 -13.25 -9.56 8.26
CA LYS A 176 -13.39 -10.79 9.06
C LYS A 176 -12.07 -11.29 9.67
N HIS A 177 -11.33 -10.37 10.26
CA HIS A 177 -10.02 -10.60 10.90
C HIS A 177 -9.85 -9.76 12.15
N GLY A 178 -8.97 -10.17 13.07
CA GLY A 178 -8.32 -9.25 14.00
C GLY A 178 -7.57 -8.16 13.24
N ILE A 179 -7.61 -6.89 13.70
CA ILE A 179 -6.93 -5.79 12.99
C ILE A 179 -5.42 -6.10 12.86
N TRP A 180 -4.82 -6.60 13.93
CA TRP A 180 -3.40 -6.96 13.92
C TRP A 180 -3.13 -8.17 13.04
N SER A 181 -3.90 -9.25 13.18
CA SER A 181 -3.78 -10.45 12.34
C SER A 181 -3.91 -10.13 10.85
N TYR A 182 -4.85 -9.26 10.45
CA TYR A 182 -5.00 -8.83 9.06
C TYR A 182 -3.71 -8.25 8.47
N TYR A 183 -3.07 -7.32 9.17
CA TYR A 183 -1.82 -6.71 8.70
C TYR A 183 -0.63 -7.67 8.83
N LEU A 184 -0.59 -8.52 9.85
CA LEU A 184 0.41 -9.58 9.96
C LEU A 184 0.36 -10.51 8.75
N LEU A 185 -0.83 -10.99 8.36
CA LEU A 185 -1.02 -11.88 7.22
C LEU A 185 -0.53 -11.23 5.93
N LYS A 186 -0.89 -9.96 5.68
CA LYS A 186 -0.37 -9.20 4.52
C LYS A 186 1.16 -9.13 4.48
N ALA A 187 1.79 -8.90 5.63
CA ALA A 187 3.26 -8.86 5.72
C ALA A 187 3.87 -10.25 5.45
N LEU A 188 3.31 -11.31 6.03
CA LEU A 188 3.79 -12.69 5.87
C LEU A 188 3.54 -13.26 4.47
N CYS A 189 2.56 -12.73 3.72
CA CYS A 189 2.38 -13.02 2.29
C CYS A 189 3.29 -12.18 1.39
N GLY A 190 3.95 -11.14 1.91
CA GLY A 190 4.73 -10.18 1.13
C GLY A 190 3.87 -9.27 0.25
N GLU A 191 2.58 -9.14 0.56
CA GLU A 191 1.60 -8.33 -0.19
C GLU A 191 1.76 -6.83 0.07
N ASP A 192 2.17 -6.46 1.28
CA ASP A 192 2.40 -5.07 1.65
C ASP A 192 3.90 -4.76 1.63
N LYS A 193 4.33 -3.99 0.61
CA LYS A 193 5.74 -3.60 0.45
C LYS A 193 6.28 -2.78 1.61
N LEU A 194 5.42 -2.10 2.38
CA LEU A 194 5.84 -1.36 3.58
C LEU A 194 6.35 -2.27 4.69
N ALA A 195 6.06 -3.59 4.61
CA ALA A 195 6.56 -4.58 5.55
C ALA A 195 7.96 -5.13 5.18
N LEU A 196 8.46 -4.87 3.98
CA LEU A 196 9.71 -5.43 3.47
C LEU A 196 10.81 -4.37 3.43
N ASP A 197 12.07 -4.80 3.49
CA ASP A 197 13.19 -3.93 3.12
C ASP A 197 13.40 -3.88 1.60
N ASP A 198 14.41 -3.11 1.19
CA ASP A 198 14.75 -2.89 -0.22
C ASP A 198 15.13 -4.19 -0.95
N GLU A 199 15.56 -5.25 -0.23
CA GLU A 199 15.87 -6.56 -0.79
C GLU A 199 14.65 -7.52 -0.80
N ASN A 200 13.43 -7.01 -0.58
CA ASN A 200 12.22 -7.80 -0.38
C ASN A 200 12.35 -8.82 0.77
N CYS A 201 13.14 -8.49 1.80
CA CYS A 201 13.25 -9.28 3.01
C CYS A 201 12.28 -8.75 4.07
N LEU A 202 11.49 -9.66 4.63
CA LEU A 202 10.78 -9.45 5.88
C LEU A 202 11.72 -9.84 7.02
N THR A 203 12.10 -8.88 7.85
CA THR A 203 12.90 -9.10 9.06
C THR A 203 12.06 -8.82 10.31
N ASN A 204 12.56 -9.20 11.48
CA ASN A 204 11.94 -8.81 12.75
C ASN A 204 11.78 -7.29 12.88
N PHE A 205 12.75 -6.50 12.39
CA PHE A 205 12.69 -5.04 12.45
C PHE A 205 11.70 -4.45 11.46
N THR A 206 11.68 -4.90 10.20
CA THR A 206 10.71 -4.39 9.22
C THR A 206 9.29 -4.74 9.63
N LEU A 207 9.05 -5.99 10.07
CA LEU A 207 7.75 -6.45 10.54
C LEU A 207 7.28 -5.66 11.78
N LYS A 208 8.15 -5.47 12.77
CA LYS A 208 7.85 -4.69 13.97
C LYS A 208 7.47 -3.26 13.64
N ASN A 209 8.25 -2.59 12.79
CA ASN A 209 7.99 -1.21 12.40
C ASN A 209 6.69 -1.10 11.60
N TYR A 210 6.46 -2.01 10.66
CA TYR A 210 5.25 -2.07 9.87
C TYR A 210 4.00 -2.25 10.73
N LEU A 211 3.97 -3.27 11.58
CA LEU A 211 2.83 -3.53 12.48
C LEU A 211 2.58 -2.34 13.41
N HIS A 212 3.63 -1.75 13.99
CA HIS A 212 3.50 -0.58 14.86
C HIS A 212 2.86 0.63 14.16
N HIS A 213 3.27 0.92 12.92
CA HIS A 213 2.78 2.08 12.20
C HIS A 213 1.41 1.81 11.57
N THR A 214 1.25 0.69 10.89
CA THR A 214 0.06 0.39 10.07
C THR A 214 -1.16 0.11 10.94
N VAL A 215 -1.03 -0.69 12.01
CA VAL A 215 -2.12 -0.96 12.95
C VAL A 215 -2.54 0.32 13.67
N LYS A 216 -1.58 1.09 14.19
CA LYS A 216 -1.86 2.39 14.83
C LYS A 216 -2.52 3.38 13.88
N LYS A 217 -2.09 3.43 12.62
CA LYS A 217 -2.69 4.27 11.58
C LYS A 217 -4.11 3.81 11.27
N HIS A 218 -4.38 2.51 11.27
CA HIS A 218 -5.73 1.97 11.10
C HIS A 218 -6.65 2.38 12.24
N CYS A 219 -6.29 2.08 13.49
CA CYS A 219 -7.11 2.42 14.67
C CYS A 219 -7.44 3.92 14.72
N LYS A 220 -6.53 4.80 14.30
CA LYS A 220 -6.77 6.25 14.27
C LYS A 220 -7.81 6.73 13.25
N LYS A 221 -8.15 5.92 12.25
CA LYS A 221 -9.13 6.30 11.21
C LYS A 221 -10.56 6.21 11.71
N ASP A 222 -10.80 5.41 12.73
CA ASP A 222 -12.13 5.18 13.31
C ASP A 222 -12.04 5.31 14.83
N SER A 223 -12.65 6.37 15.36
CA SER A 223 -12.67 6.66 16.80
C SER A 223 -13.46 5.64 17.64
N THR A 224 -14.17 4.71 17.01
CA THR A 224 -14.89 3.63 17.69
C THR A 224 -14.00 2.42 18.00
N LEU A 225 -12.84 2.31 17.36
CA LEU A 225 -11.88 1.22 17.55
C LEU A 225 -10.97 1.49 18.76
N ASP A 226 -10.61 0.42 19.47
CA ASP A 226 -9.58 0.50 20.49
C ASP A 226 -8.20 0.71 19.87
N MET A 227 -7.42 1.60 20.49
CA MET A 227 -6.04 1.84 20.07
C MET A 227 -5.16 0.64 20.41
N GLN A 228 -4.68 -0.06 19.39
CA GLN A 228 -3.75 -1.16 19.54
C GLN A 228 -2.29 -0.67 19.50
N TYR A 229 -1.55 -1.03 20.55
CA TYR A 229 -0.12 -0.70 20.69
C TYR A 229 0.69 -1.97 20.58
N THR A 230 0.99 -2.37 19.35
CA THR A 230 1.77 -3.59 19.07
C THR A 230 3.11 -3.55 19.79
N ALA A 231 3.56 -4.69 20.29
CA ALA A 231 4.84 -4.79 20.96
C ALA A 231 5.61 -6.04 20.54
N THR A 232 6.89 -6.05 20.89
CA THR A 232 7.78 -7.19 20.68
C THR A 232 8.63 -7.40 21.92
N TRP A 233 8.79 -8.64 22.36
CA TRP A 233 9.59 -9.00 23.53
C TRP A 233 10.25 -10.37 23.35
N GLY A 234 11.26 -10.68 24.17
CA GLY A 234 12.00 -11.94 24.07
C GLY A 234 13.52 -11.73 24.02
N LYS A 235 14.24 -12.74 23.54
CA LYS A 235 15.68 -12.70 23.32
C LYS A 235 15.96 -12.63 21.83
N GLU A 236 16.63 -11.60 21.36
CA GLU A 236 17.12 -11.47 20.00
C GLU A 236 18.57 -10.96 20.04
N GLU A 237 19.49 -11.65 19.37
CA GLU A 237 20.91 -11.26 19.35
C GLU A 237 21.19 -10.17 18.31
N ALA A 238 20.41 -10.15 17.22
CA ALA A 238 20.51 -9.20 16.12
C ALA A 238 19.18 -9.10 15.34
N GLU A 239 19.17 -8.29 14.27
CA GLU A 239 18.15 -8.39 13.22
C GLU A 239 18.19 -9.81 12.62
N PHE A 240 17.02 -10.41 12.38
CA PHE A 240 16.92 -11.76 11.82
C PHE A 240 15.92 -11.84 10.68
N LEU A 241 16.20 -12.74 9.72
CA LEU A 241 15.34 -12.96 8.56
C LEU A 241 14.11 -13.80 8.95
N ILE A 242 12.91 -13.24 8.69
CA ILE A 242 11.66 -14.00 8.77
C ILE A 242 11.41 -14.69 7.42
N ARG A 243 11.41 -13.93 6.32
CA ARG A 243 11.22 -14.48 4.98
C ARG A 243 11.82 -13.55 3.93
N ARG A 244 12.58 -14.12 3.00
CA ARG A 244 12.91 -13.47 1.74
C ARG A 244 11.85 -13.83 0.72
N PHE A 245 11.20 -12.84 0.12
CA PHE A 245 10.28 -13.07 -0.98
C PHE A 245 11.06 -13.04 -2.30
N PRO A 246 10.92 -14.05 -3.17
CA PRO A 246 11.57 -14.00 -4.48
C PRO A 246 11.08 -12.74 -5.20
N GLU A 247 12.00 -11.99 -5.77
CA GLU A 247 11.63 -10.99 -6.76
C GLU A 247 10.85 -11.70 -7.86
N LYS A 248 9.57 -11.38 -7.99
CA LYS A 248 8.93 -11.55 -9.29
C LYS A 248 9.79 -10.72 -10.25
N GLN A 249 10.29 -11.33 -11.33
CA GLN A 249 11.03 -10.62 -12.38
C GLN A 249 10.10 -9.59 -13.03
N VAL A 250 9.95 -8.47 -12.34
CA VAL A 250 9.28 -7.26 -12.77
C VAL A 250 10.37 -6.23 -12.59
N VAL A 251 10.79 -5.61 -13.70
CA VAL A 251 11.74 -4.51 -13.65
C VAL A 251 11.04 -3.39 -12.89
N LYS A 252 11.30 -3.27 -11.58
CA LYS A 252 10.76 -2.19 -10.78
C LYS A 252 11.40 -0.89 -11.25
N TYR A 253 10.61 0.00 -11.82
CA TYR A 253 11.07 1.33 -12.20
C TYR A 253 11.38 2.16 -10.96
N GLU A 254 12.66 2.21 -10.54
CA GLU A 254 13.10 3.13 -9.48
C GLU A 254 13.08 4.59 -9.95
N LYS A 255 13.35 4.82 -11.25
CA LYS A 255 13.34 6.13 -11.89
C LYS A 255 12.68 6.05 -13.26
N ILE A 256 11.95 7.11 -13.64
CA ILE A 256 11.47 7.28 -15.00
C ILE A 256 12.66 7.64 -15.88
N PRO A 257 12.96 6.90 -16.97
CA PRO A 257 14.09 7.23 -17.81
C PRO A 257 13.97 8.65 -18.38
N PRO A 258 15.04 9.45 -18.40
CA PRO A 258 14.98 10.82 -18.91
C PRO A 258 14.42 10.93 -20.33
N ALA A 259 14.64 9.91 -21.18
CA ALA A 259 14.09 9.87 -22.53
C ALA A 259 12.56 9.75 -22.60
N LYS A 260 11.92 9.30 -21.51
CA LYS A 260 10.47 9.05 -21.39
C LYS A 260 9.71 10.20 -20.74
N ILE A 261 10.41 11.16 -20.11
CA ILE A 261 9.73 12.23 -19.38
C ILE A 261 8.85 13.11 -20.27
N LYS A 262 9.28 13.32 -21.52
CA LYS A 262 8.52 14.06 -22.54
C LYS A 262 7.22 13.39 -22.96
N ASP A 263 7.09 12.09 -22.70
CA ASP A 263 5.91 11.28 -23.01
C ASP A 263 4.89 11.35 -21.84
N VAL A 264 5.25 11.98 -20.72
CA VAL A 264 4.40 12.19 -19.54
C VAL A 264 3.77 13.58 -19.58
N GLN A 265 2.46 13.62 -19.37
CA GLN A 265 1.68 14.85 -19.30
C GLN A 265 0.69 14.75 -18.12
N PHE A 266 0.62 15.79 -17.31
CA PHE A 266 -0.37 15.90 -16.24
C PHE A 266 -1.53 16.75 -16.75
N VAL A 267 -2.74 16.33 -16.45
CA VAL A 267 -3.96 16.98 -16.94
C VAL A 267 -4.89 17.25 -15.75
N SER A 268 -5.58 18.38 -15.81
CA SER A 268 -6.67 18.75 -14.90
C SER A 268 -7.82 19.27 -15.72
N ILE A 269 -9.04 18.79 -15.47
CA ILE A 269 -10.23 19.23 -16.16
C ILE A 269 -11.25 19.75 -15.16
N THR A 270 -11.63 21.02 -15.31
CA THR A 270 -12.72 21.61 -14.52
C THR A 270 -13.81 22.19 -15.41
N PHE A 271 -15.01 22.27 -14.86
CA PHE A 271 -16.18 22.76 -15.59
C PHE A 271 -16.79 23.97 -14.88
N LYS A 272 -17.12 25.00 -15.66
CA LYS A 272 -17.81 26.19 -15.17
C LYS A 272 -18.98 26.51 -16.08
N SER A 273 -20.11 26.94 -15.52
CA SER A 273 -21.23 27.42 -16.32
C SER A 273 -20.78 28.61 -17.19
N ILE A 274 -21.10 28.55 -18.49
CA ILE A 274 -20.77 29.61 -19.47
C ILE A 274 -21.35 30.97 -19.04
N LYS A 275 -22.51 30.97 -18.37
CA LYS A 275 -23.15 32.19 -17.85
C LYS A 275 -22.33 32.91 -16.77
N LYS A 276 -21.38 32.21 -16.14
CA LYS A 276 -20.50 32.73 -15.09
C LYS A 276 -19.13 33.16 -15.63
N LEU A 277 -18.91 33.09 -16.94
CA LEU A 277 -17.69 33.60 -17.55
C LEU A 277 -17.68 35.12 -17.55
N SER A 278 -16.51 35.71 -17.33
CA SER A 278 -16.30 37.16 -17.27
C SER A 278 -16.88 37.91 -18.48
N GLY A 279 -16.64 37.40 -19.68
CA GLY A 279 -17.11 37.98 -20.94
C GLY A 279 -18.52 37.57 -21.37
N PHE A 280 -19.30 36.86 -20.53
CA PHE A 280 -20.67 36.49 -20.86
C PHE A 280 -21.67 37.61 -20.51
N GLY A 281 -22.10 38.38 -21.52
CA GLY A 281 -23.04 39.49 -21.37
C GLY A 281 -24.51 39.10 -21.35
N LYS A 282 -25.38 40.03 -20.92
CA LYS A 282 -26.85 39.84 -20.83
C LYS A 282 -27.54 39.56 -22.17
N SER A 283 -26.93 39.98 -23.28
CA SER A 283 -27.44 39.74 -24.65
C SER A 283 -26.99 38.40 -25.23
N HIS A 284 -26.08 37.68 -24.56
CA HIS A 284 -25.57 36.40 -25.04
C HIS A 284 -26.51 35.25 -24.71
N THR A 285 -26.51 34.26 -25.58
CA THR A 285 -27.26 33.01 -25.39
C THR A 285 -26.29 31.85 -25.19
N VAL A 286 -26.65 30.92 -24.31
CA VAL A 286 -25.89 29.69 -24.12
C VAL A 286 -25.94 28.85 -25.41
N PRO A 287 -24.80 28.30 -25.88
CA PRO A 287 -24.76 27.40 -27.03
C PRO A 287 -25.69 26.19 -26.86
N LYS A 288 -26.21 25.69 -27.99
CA LYS A 288 -27.05 24.47 -28.03
C LYS A 288 -26.37 23.30 -28.74
N PHE A 289 -25.17 23.53 -29.28
CA PHE A 289 -24.35 22.55 -30.00
C PHE A 289 -22.91 23.06 -30.05
N LYS A 290 -21.97 22.14 -30.24
CA LYS A 290 -20.53 22.45 -30.41
C LYS A 290 -20.15 22.51 -31.88
N ASN A 291 -19.56 23.63 -32.29
CA ASN A 291 -18.83 23.80 -33.54
C ASN A 291 -17.74 24.87 -33.35
N ASN A 292 -16.93 25.14 -34.38
CA ASN A 292 -15.85 26.12 -34.30
C ASN A 292 -16.33 27.50 -33.82
N ASN A 293 -17.49 27.96 -34.29
CA ASN A 293 -18.01 29.29 -33.92
C ASN A 293 -18.49 29.35 -32.47
N THR A 294 -19.24 28.34 -32.00
CA THR A 294 -19.72 28.31 -30.60
C THR A 294 -18.56 28.07 -29.63
N ASN A 295 -17.54 27.31 -30.03
CA ASN A 295 -16.32 27.14 -29.25
C ASN A 295 -15.52 28.45 -29.15
N SER A 296 -15.26 29.12 -30.29
CA SER A 296 -14.58 30.42 -30.29
C SER A 296 -15.34 31.51 -29.52
N PHE A 297 -16.67 31.45 -29.49
CA PHE A 297 -17.47 32.33 -28.64
C PHE A 297 -17.18 32.10 -27.15
N VAL A 298 -17.19 30.85 -26.69
CA VAL A 298 -16.89 30.50 -25.29
C VAL A 298 -15.46 30.90 -24.91
N GLN A 299 -14.49 30.65 -25.81
CA GLN A 299 -13.10 31.06 -25.65
C GLN A 299 -12.95 32.57 -25.46
N LYS A 300 -13.66 33.38 -26.26
CA LYS A 300 -13.68 34.84 -26.11
C LYS A 300 -14.30 35.27 -24.79
N CYS A 301 -15.37 34.60 -24.35
CA CYS A 301 -15.99 34.89 -23.06
C CYS A 301 -15.08 34.57 -21.87
N ALA A 302 -14.13 33.65 -22.01
CA ALA A 302 -13.22 33.24 -20.95
C ALA A 302 -11.83 33.92 -21.00
N ASN A 303 -11.65 34.94 -21.85
CA ASN A 303 -10.34 35.54 -22.10
C ASN A 303 -9.70 36.11 -20.82
N ASP A 304 -10.48 36.81 -19.99
CA ASP A 304 -9.96 37.39 -18.74
C ASP A 304 -9.56 36.31 -17.73
N GLU A 305 -10.31 35.19 -17.65
CA GLU A 305 -9.93 34.04 -16.82
C GLU A 305 -8.60 33.42 -17.27
N ILE A 306 -8.41 33.24 -18.58
CA ILE A 306 -7.17 32.71 -19.15
C ILE A 306 -6.00 33.65 -18.85
N GLU A 307 -6.19 34.96 -19.06
CA GLU A 307 -5.16 35.96 -18.82
C GLU A 307 -4.74 35.99 -17.35
N SER A 308 -5.70 35.97 -16.42
CA SER A 308 -5.45 35.96 -14.98
C SER A 308 -4.69 34.70 -14.56
N VAL A 309 -5.15 33.52 -14.97
CA VAL A 309 -4.51 32.25 -14.60
C VAL A 309 -3.07 32.21 -15.10
N ILE A 310 -2.82 32.56 -16.35
CA ILE A 310 -1.47 32.53 -16.91
C ILE A 310 -0.54 33.55 -16.25
N GLU A 311 -1.05 34.71 -15.85
CA GLU A 311 -0.26 35.71 -15.13
C GLU A 311 0.12 35.23 -13.72
N ASP A 312 -0.85 34.68 -12.98
CA ASP A 312 -0.62 34.16 -11.63
C ASP A 312 0.34 32.97 -11.66
N VAL A 313 0.11 32.00 -12.56
CA VAL A 313 0.99 30.84 -12.75
C VAL A 313 2.40 31.27 -13.15
N THR A 314 2.53 32.20 -14.12
CA THR A 314 3.84 32.72 -14.55
C THR A 314 4.61 33.34 -13.39
N LYS A 315 3.92 34.11 -12.53
CA LYS A 315 4.54 34.74 -11.36
C LYS A 315 5.03 33.68 -10.38
N SER A 316 4.17 32.74 -9.99
CA SER A 316 4.50 31.66 -9.04
C SER A 316 5.66 30.80 -9.54
N LEU A 317 5.62 30.36 -10.80
CA LEU A 317 6.69 29.54 -11.40
C LEU A 317 8.02 30.28 -11.50
N ARG A 318 7.98 31.59 -11.79
CA ARG A 318 9.20 32.41 -11.84
C ARG A 318 9.85 32.50 -10.47
N GLU A 319 9.06 32.66 -9.41
CA GLU A 319 9.54 32.74 -8.03
C GLU A 319 10.08 31.39 -7.57
N GLU A 320 9.33 30.30 -7.76
CA GLU A 320 9.70 28.94 -7.34
C GLU A 320 11.00 28.45 -8.01
N PHE A 321 11.13 28.65 -9.32
CA PHE A 321 12.30 28.19 -10.08
C PHE A 321 13.40 29.26 -10.21
N ASN A 322 13.21 30.43 -9.59
CA ASN A 322 14.12 31.59 -9.68
C ASN A 322 14.50 31.95 -11.13
N LEU A 323 13.51 31.93 -12.04
CA LEU A 323 13.74 32.10 -13.47
C LEU A 323 13.98 33.57 -13.83
N LYS A 324 14.97 33.81 -14.69
CA LYS A 324 15.20 35.12 -15.31
C LYS A 324 14.27 35.28 -16.51
N ARG A 325 13.98 36.53 -16.88
CA ARG A 325 13.09 36.87 -18.01
C ARG A 325 13.46 36.20 -19.35
N LYS A 326 14.73 35.83 -19.57
CA LYS A 326 15.17 35.17 -20.81
C LYS A 326 15.06 33.64 -20.77
N GLU A 327 14.74 33.07 -19.61
CA GLU A 327 14.69 31.62 -19.36
C GLU A 327 13.26 31.07 -19.42
N TYR A 328 12.27 31.90 -19.75
CA TYR A 328 10.92 31.43 -20.03
C TYR A 328 10.26 32.25 -21.14
N ARG A 329 9.22 31.68 -21.72
CA ARG A 329 8.34 32.31 -22.70
C ARG A 329 6.89 32.17 -22.23
N VAL A 330 6.10 33.21 -22.48
CA VAL A 330 4.64 33.14 -22.35
C VAL A 330 4.04 33.37 -23.74
N ALA A 331 3.11 32.51 -24.14
CA ALA A 331 2.28 32.68 -25.31
C ALA A 331 0.82 32.79 -24.87
N LYS A 332 0.05 33.66 -25.51
CA LYS A 332 -1.38 33.85 -25.26
C LYS A 332 -2.08 33.98 -26.60
N ASP A 333 -3.23 33.31 -26.73
CA ASP A 333 -4.15 33.45 -27.86
C ASP A 333 -5.60 33.27 -27.35
N THR A 334 -6.59 33.49 -28.21
CA THR A 334 -7.99 33.35 -27.85
C THR A 334 -8.29 31.91 -27.42
N GLY A 335 -8.66 31.72 -26.15
CA GLY A 335 -8.97 30.39 -25.60
C GLY A 335 -7.76 29.60 -25.10
N PHE A 336 -6.56 30.19 -25.12
CA PHE A 336 -5.31 29.50 -24.81
C PHE A 336 -4.28 30.42 -24.15
N GLY A 337 -3.56 29.90 -23.17
CA GLY A 337 -2.27 30.45 -22.81
C GLY A 337 -1.29 29.39 -22.38
N GLU A 338 -0.01 29.72 -22.48
CA GLU A 338 1.08 28.79 -22.30
C GLU A 338 2.28 29.48 -21.67
N PHE A 339 2.92 28.77 -20.76
CA PHE A 339 4.21 29.09 -20.18
C PHE A 339 5.19 27.98 -20.52
N THR A 340 6.35 28.33 -21.07
CA THR A 340 7.41 27.37 -21.41
C THR A 340 8.72 27.78 -20.76
N CYS A 341 9.42 26.83 -20.14
CA CYS A 341 10.78 26.99 -19.62
C CYS A 341 11.63 25.75 -20.01
N PRO A 342 12.94 25.71 -19.67
CA PRO A 342 13.78 24.55 -19.96
C PRO A 342 13.32 23.23 -19.33
N TYR A 343 12.52 23.29 -18.26
CA TYR A 343 12.18 22.13 -17.44
C TYR A 343 10.81 21.54 -17.75
N PHE A 344 9.88 22.36 -18.22
CA PHE A 344 8.50 21.96 -18.49
C PHE A 344 7.76 23.01 -19.34
N GLU A 345 6.60 22.62 -19.82
CA GLU A 345 5.61 23.45 -20.49
C GLU A 345 4.27 23.30 -19.78
N TYR A 346 3.66 24.42 -19.40
CA TYR A 346 2.32 24.47 -18.85
C TYR A 346 1.40 25.18 -19.85
N SER A 347 0.26 24.57 -20.18
CA SER A 347 -0.76 25.21 -20.99
C SER A 347 -2.12 25.19 -20.29
N PHE A 348 -2.91 26.21 -20.57
CA PHE A 348 -4.26 26.38 -20.05
C PHE A 348 -5.21 26.71 -21.20
N ARG A 349 -6.21 25.87 -21.40
CA ARG A 349 -7.16 25.93 -22.51
C ARG A 349 -8.59 26.00 -22.04
N VAL A 350 -9.41 26.70 -22.80
CA VAL A 350 -10.86 26.71 -22.60
C VAL A 350 -11.56 26.24 -23.86
N GLU A 351 -12.51 25.34 -23.69
CA GLU A 351 -13.34 24.81 -24.77
C GLU A 351 -14.80 24.68 -24.31
N LEU A 352 -15.72 24.60 -25.26
CA LEU A 352 -17.10 24.20 -24.99
C LEU A 352 -17.15 22.70 -24.66
N SER A 353 -17.80 22.34 -23.55
CA SER A 353 -17.95 20.94 -23.14
C SER A 353 -18.70 20.13 -24.21
N ASP A 354 -18.27 18.88 -24.42
CA ASP A 354 -18.91 17.94 -25.33
C ASP A 354 -20.20 17.32 -24.74
N ASP A 355 -20.27 17.23 -23.41
CA ASP A 355 -21.36 16.58 -22.67
C ASP A 355 -22.47 17.55 -22.26
N ASP A 356 -22.11 18.79 -21.89
CA ASP A 356 -23.06 19.83 -21.47
C ASP A 356 -22.70 21.18 -22.09
N TYR A 357 -23.43 21.55 -23.15
CA TYR A 357 -23.20 22.81 -23.87
C TYR A 357 -23.49 24.08 -23.05
N SER A 358 -23.98 23.95 -21.81
CA SER A 358 -24.08 25.06 -20.86
C SER A 358 -22.81 25.31 -20.04
N GLN A 359 -21.80 24.47 -20.22
CA GLN A 359 -20.54 24.49 -19.49
C GLN A 359 -19.34 24.73 -20.41
N ALA A 360 -18.41 25.53 -19.91
CA ALA A 360 -17.06 25.66 -20.43
C ALA A 360 -16.16 24.66 -19.69
N LYS A 361 -15.37 23.91 -20.46
CA LYS A 361 -14.35 22.97 -20.02
C LYS A 361 -13.02 23.73 -19.98
N PHE A 362 -12.40 23.77 -18.80
CA PHE A 362 -11.08 24.34 -18.57
C PHE A 362 -10.10 23.19 -18.42
N ILE A 363 -9.02 23.25 -19.19
CA ILE A 363 -8.04 22.16 -19.29
C ILE A 363 -6.67 22.74 -18.96
N SER A 364 -6.08 22.25 -17.88
CA SER A 364 -4.69 22.56 -17.52
C SER A 364 -3.82 21.36 -17.91
N GLU A 365 -2.71 21.63 -18.56
CA GLU A 365 -1.79 20.59 -19.01
C GLU A 365 -0.35 20.96 -18.64
N LEU A 366 0.36 20.03 -18.03
CA LEU A 366 1.77 20.17 -17.70
C LEU A 366 2.57 19.05 -18.36
N ARG A 367 3.48 19.40 -19.27
CA ARG A 367 4.41 18.46 -19.90
C ARG A 367 5.82 18.69 -19.35
N LEU A 368 6.47 17.62 -18.91
CA LEU A 368 7.79 17.70 -18.28
C LEU A 368 8.92 17.44 -19.29
N PHE A 369 10.03 18.16 -19.11
CA PHE A 369 11.29 17.98 -19.86
C PHE A 369 12.45 17.58 -18.95
N ASP A 370 12.43 17.98 -17.67
CA ASP A 370 13.45 17.65 -16.68
C ASP A 370 12.83 17.29 -15.33
N ILE A 371 12.72 15.99 -15.05
CA ILE A 371 12.11 15.46 -13.82
C ILE A 371 12.88 15.85 -12.55
N ASN A 372 14.21 15.90 -12.59
CA ASN A 372 15.00 16.11 -11.38
C ASN A 372 14.74 17.52 -10.84
N LYS A 373 14.60 18.50 -11.73
CA LYS A 373 14.34 19.87 -11.33
C LYS A 373 12.94 20.04 -10.73
N ILE A 374 11.98 19.23 -11.14
CA ILE A 374 10.62 19.22 -10.59
C ILE A 374 10.60 18.64 -9.18
N LEU A 375 11.26 17.50 -8.95
CA LEU A 375 11.28 16.83 -7.65
C LEU A 375 11.98 17.65 -6.55
N GLU A 376 12.77 18.66 -6.90
CA GLU A 376 13.40 19.59 -5.96
C GLU A 376 12.54 20.83 -5.63
N SER A 377 11.34 20.94 -6.20
CA SER A 377 10.50 22.14 -6.16
C SER A 377 9.10 21.87 -5.57
N ASN A 378 8.43 22.91 -5.10
CA ASN A 378 7.03 22.88 -4.69
C ASN A 378 6.09 23.23 -5.87
N LEU A 379 6.28 22.53 -6.99
CA LEU A 379 5.63 22.86 -8.26
C LEU A 379 4.10 22.90 -8.15
N ASP A 380 3.49 21.98 -7.41
CA ASP A 380 2.02 21.85 -7.27
C ASP A 380 1.36 23.15 -6.77
N ASN A 381 2.06 23.93 -5.93
CA ASN A 381 1.53 25.20 -5.39
C ASN A 381 1.51 26.34 -6.42
N CYS A 382 2.06 26.13 -7.61
CA CYS A 382 2.13 27.15 -8.65
C CYS A 382 0.89 27.18 -9.55
N PHE A 383 0.00 26.19 -9.44
CA PHE A 383 -1.17 26.03 -10.30
C PHE A 383 -2.48 26.30 -9.56
N PRO A 384 -3.53 26.76 -10.27
CA PRO A 384 -4.81 27.08 -9.63
C PRO A 384 -5.58 25.83 -9.15
N GLU A 385 -5.39 24.70 -9.82
CA GLU A 385 -6.08 23.43 -9.55
C GLU A 385 -5.04 22.30 -9.52
N TRP A 386 -5.33 21.26 -8.76
CA TRP A 386 -4.54 20.03 -8.78
C TRP A 386 -4.78 19.26 -10.08
N PHE A 387 -3.78 18.51 -10.52
CA PHE A 387 -3.95 17.57 -11.63
C PHE A 387 -4.77 16.37 -11.15
N ASP A 388 -5.67 15.90 -12.01
CA ASP A 388 -6.55 14.76 -11.74
C ASP A 388 -6.13 13.51 -12.50
N SER A 389 -5.28 13.66 -13.53
CA SER A 389 -4.87 12.58 -14.42
C SER A 389 -3.45 12.74 -14.93
N LEU A 390 -2.78 11.61 -15.18
CA LEU A 390 -1.50 11.54 -15.87
C LEU A 390 -1.70 10.77 -17.17
N LEU A 391 -1.40 11.42 -18.28
CA LEU A 391 -1.36 10.82 -19.61
C LEU A 391 0.07 10.43 -19.96
N PHE A 392 0.24 9.18 -20.41
CA PHE A 392 1.50 8.63 -20.88
C PHE A 392 1.37 8.19 -22.34
N SER A 393 2.10 8.85 -23.23
CA SER A 393 2.08 8.58 -24.67
C SER A 393 2.97 7.39 -25.04
N LEU A 394 2.47 6.51 -25.91
CA LEU A 394 3.18 5.32 -26.35
C LEU A 394 3.70 5.46 -27.78
N ASN A 395 4.96 5.09 -27.97
CA ASN A 395 5.60 5.07 -29.30
C ASN A 395 5.29 3.80 -30.09
N LYS A 396 4.60 2.81 -29.48
CA LYS A 396 4.21 1.55 -30.11
C LYS A 396 2.77 1.23 -29.73
N LYS A 397 2.01 0.72 -30.70
CA LYS A 397 0.63 0.27 -30.51
C LYS A 397 0.57 -0.92 -29.55
N ILE A 398 -0.29 -0.85 -28.53
CA ILE A 398 -0.68 -1.99 -27.70
C ILE A 398 -1.72 -2.83 -28.45
N ASP A 399 -1.56 -4.15 -28.37
CA ASP A 399 -2.57 -5.11 -28.78
C ASP A 399 -3.54 -5.32 -27.59
N LEU A 400 -4.70 -4.68 -27.65
CA LEU A 400 -5.68 -4.67 -26.55
C LEU A 400 -6.36 -6.04 -26.37
N GLU A 401 -6.60 -6.77 -27.45
CA GLU A 401 -7.16 -8.12 -27.40
C GLU A 401 -6.23 -9.05 -26.64
N LYS A 402 -4.94 -9.07 -27.04
CA LYS A 402 -3.92 -9.85 -26.34
C LYS A 402 -3.70 -9.40 -24.90
N LEU A 403 -3.87 -8.11 -24.60
CA LEU A 403 -3.76 -7.60 -23.24
C LEU A 403 -4.87 -8.16 -22.35
N VAL A 404 -6.12 -8.16 -22.83
CA VAL A 404 -7.27 -8.74 -22.11
C VAL A 404 -7.05 -10.23 -21.87
N ASP A 405 -6.65 -10.99 -22.89
CA ASP A 405 -6.35 -12.43 -22.75
C ASP A 405 -5.34 -12.68 -21.62
N ASN A 406 -4.23 -11.92 -21.58
CA ASN A 406 -3.22 -12.09 -20.53
C ASN A 406 -3.72 -11.64 -19.14
N ILE A 407 -4.61 -10.64 -19.08
CA ILE A 407 -5.23 -10.22 -17.82
C ILE A 407 -6.10 -11.34 -17.25
N GLU A 408 -6.93 -11.96 -18.09
CA GLU A 408 -7.82 -13.05 -17.69
C GLU A 408 -7.07 -14.30 -17.23
N GLU A 409 -5.89 -14.56 -17.79
CA GLU A 409 -5.02 -15.69 -17.41
C GLU A 409 -4.16 -15.41 -16.16
N ALA A 410 -4.03 -14.16 -15.72
CA ALA A 410 -3.15 -13.76 -14.63
C ALA A 410 -3.90 -13.53 -13.31
N ASP A 411 -4.16 -14.61 -12.55
CA ASP A 411 -4.82 -14.57 -11.23
C ASP A 411 -4.21 -13.53 -10.27
N ASN A 412 -2.89 -13.37 -10.28
CA ASN A 412 -2.21 -12.41 -9.41
C ASN A 412 -2.40 -10.95 -9.85
N PHE A 413 -2.77 -10.70 -11.11
CA PHE A 413 -3.10 -9.37 -11.60
C PHE A 413 -4.56 -9.03 -11.31
N THR A 414 -5.49 -9.97 -11.52
CA THR A 414 -6.91 -9.81 -11.20
C THR A 414 -7.18 -9.72 -9.69
N GLN A 415 -6.26 -10.20 -8.84
CA GLN A 415 -6.27 -9.89 -7.40
C GLN A 415 -5.98 -8.42 -7.08
N LEU A 416 -5.26 -7.70 -7.95
CA LEU A 416 -4.89 -6.30 -7.76
C LEU A 416 -5.85 -5.33 -8.44
N TYR A 417 -6.38 -5.69 -9.60
CA TYR A 417 -7.24 -4.85 -10.42
C TYR A 417 -8.59 -5.51 -10.72
N ASP A 418 -9.65 -4.71 -10.66
CA ASP A 418 -10.84 -4.98 -11.48
C ASP A 418 -10.57 -4.46 -12.91
N TYR A 419 -11.24 -5.00 -13.92
CA TYR A 419 -11.07 -4.55 -15.31
C TYR A 419 -12.39 -4.53 -16.07
N GLU A 420 -12.52 -3.61 -17.01
CA GLU A 420 -13.63 -3.46 -17.94
C GLU A 420 -13.10 -3.06 -19.33
N PHE A 421 -13.84 -3.38 -20.39
CA PHE A 421 -13.51 -2.98 -21.75
C PHE A 421 -14.79 -2.85 -22.58
N ASP A 422 -14.75 -2.05 -23.64
CA ASP A 422 -15.88 -1.87 -24.55
C ASP A 422 -15.97 -2.98 -25.60
N THR A 423 -17.14 -3.11 -26.22
CA THR A 423 -17.40 -4.18 -27.22
C THR A 423 -16.49 -4.11 -28.43
N ASP A 424 -16.05 -2.90 -28.80
CA ASP A 424 -15.16 -2.67 -29.94
C ASP A 424 -13.66 -2.72 -29.54
N LEU A 425 -13.35 -3.01 -28.28
CA LEU A 425 -11.98 -3.03 -27.71
C LEU A 425 -11.18 -1.78 -28.08
N THR A 426 -11.83 -0.61 -27.98
CA THR A 426 -11.17 0.69 -28.14
C THR A 426 -10.39 1.09 -26.89
N TYR A 427 -10.74 0.54 -25.72
CA TYR A 427 -10.00 0.72 -24.49
C TYR A 427 -10.12 -0.49 -23.53
N VAL A 428 -9.17 -0.57 -22.60
CA VAL A 428 -9.25 -1.40 -21.39
C VAL A 428 -9.12 -0.48 -20.18
N GLU A 429 -10.11 -0.47 -19.31
CA GLU A 429 -10.09 0.24 -18.04
C GLU A 429 -9.73 -0.74 -16.91
N LEU A 430 -8.75 -0.37 -16.10
CA LEU A 430 -8.35 -1.10 -14.91
C LEU A 430 -8.63 -0.25 -13.67
N ILE A 431 -9.20 -0.85 -12.63
CA ILE A 431 -9.48 -0.17 -11.37
C ILE A 431 -8.70 -0.87 -10.27
N HIS A 432 -7.70 -0.20 -9.70
CA HIS A 432 -6.89 -0.79 -8.65
C HIS A 432 -7.75 -1.00 -7.39
N LYS A 433 -7.85 -2.24 -6.90
CA LYS A 433 -8.78 -2.62 -5.81
C LYS A 433 -8.53 -1.86 -4.50
N GLN A 434 -7.26 -1.63 -4.15
CA GLN A 434 -6.89 -0.91 -2.91
C GLN A 434 -6.90 0.62 -3.05
N THR A 435 -6.14 1.19 -4.00
CA THR A 435 -6.01 2.65 -4.16
C THR A 435 -7.22 3.29 -4.84
N ARG A 436 -7.99 2.50 -5.60
CA ARG A 436 -9.10 2.96 -6.46
C ARG A 436 -8.66 3.93 -7.57
N ARG A 437 -7.37 3.94 -7.93
CA ARG A 437 -6.88 4.62 -9.14
C ARG A 437 -7.43 3.91 -10.38
N THR A 438 -7.80 4.68 -11.39
CA THR A 438 -8.23 4.14 -12.69
C THR A 438 -7.07 4.21 -13.66
N VAL A 439 -6.90 3.18 -14.48
CA VAL A 439 -5.90 3.14 -15.55
C VAL A 439 -6.63 2.80 -16.83
N MET A 440 -6.77 3.79 -17.70
CA MET A 440 -7.39 3.67 -19.00
C MET A 440 -6.32 3.45 -20.05
N ILE A 441 -6.36 2.30 -20.72
CA ILE A 441 -5.37 1.88 -21.71
C ILE A 441 -6.02 1.90 -23.09
N ARG A 442 -5.45 2.68 -23.99
CA ARG A 442 -5.82 2.72 -25.42
C ARG A 442 -4.61 2.34 -26.25
N GLU A 443 -4.80 2.20 -27.56
CA GLU A 443 -3.76 1.70 -28.46
C GLU A 443 -2.42 2.45 -28.37
N TYR A 444 -2.43 3.76 -28.16
CA TYR A 444 -1.24 4.61 -28.14
C TYR A 444 -1.08 5.47 -26.87
N GLU A 445 -1.90 5.25 -25.86
CA GLU A 445 -1.88 6.06 -24.64
C GLU A 445 -2.34 5.28 -23.42
N ILE A 446 -1.78 5.65 -22.27
CA ILE A 446 -2.23 5.21 -20.96
C ILE A 446 -2.58 6.45 -20.15
N GLU A 447 -3.80 6.51 -19.66
CA GLU A 447 -4.28 7.59 -18.80
C GLU A 447 -4.52 7.01 -17.40
N ILE A 448 -3.85 7.58 -16.40
CA ILE A 448 -4.00 7.19 -15.00
C ILE A 448 -4.80 8.28 -14.30
N GLY A 449 -5.98 7.94 -13.81
CA GLY A 449 -6.83 8.80 -13.00
C GLY A 449 -6.50 8.68 -11.51
N PHE A 450 -6.34 9.84 -10.88
CA PHE A 450 -6.01 9.97 -9.46
C PHE A 450 -7.17 10.63 -8.71
N LYS A 451 -7.27 10.35 -7.41
CA LYS A 451 -8.16 11.13 -6.55
C LYS A 451 -7.48 12.47 -6.33
N ALA A 452 -8.10 13.58 -6.74
CA ALA A 452 -7.57 14.94 -6.54
C ALA A 452 -7.06 15.08 -5.10
N MET A 453 -5.75 15.28 -4.94
CA MET A 453 -4.92 15.43 -3.71
C MET A 453 -3.52 14.78 -3.84
N GLU A 454 -3.23 14.07 -4.94
CA GLU A 454 -1.88 13.54 -5.20
C GLU A 454 -0.99 14.57 -5.91
N SER A 455 0.25 14.74 -5.42
CA SER A 455 1.22 15.67 -6.02
C SER A 455 1.75 15.15 -7.35
N VAL A 456 2.37 16.03 -8.15
CA VAL A 456 3.08 15.63 -9.38
C VAL A 456 4.09 14.51 -9.10
N GLU A 457 4.78 14.53 -7.95
CA GLU A 457 5.69 13.45 -7.53
C GLU A 457 4.95 12.13 -7.25
N GLU A 458 3.86 12.18 -6.48
CA GLU A 458 3.05 11.00 -6.15
C GLU A 458 2.41 10.38 -7.41
N MET A 459 1.99 11.20 -8.36
CA MET A 459 1.47 10.76 -9.66
C MET A 459 2.56 10.07 -10.51
N LEU A 460 3.81 10.56 -10.47
CA LEU A 460 4.96 9.88 -11.11
C LEU A 460 5.24 8.52 -10.47
N ASP A 461 5.07 8.40 -9.15
CA ASP A 461 5.16 7.12 -8.45
C ASP A 461 4.01 6.18 -8.82
N GLY A 462 2.80 6.71 -8.97
CA GLY A 462 1.65 5.97 -9.51
C GLY A 462 1.88 5.46 -10.93
N LEU A 463 2.58 6.22 -11.78
CA LEU A 463 2.99 5.77 -13.11
C LEU A 463 4.00 4.62 -13.04
N LYS A 464 5.01 4.70 -12.16
CA LYS A 464 5.98 3.60 -11.95
C LYS A 464 5.27 2.33 -11.47
N GLU A 465 4.38 2.45 -10.49
CA GLU A 465 3.57 1.36 -9.97
C GLU A 465 2.72 0.71 -11.07
N THR A 466 2.00 1.53 -11.84
CA THR A 466 1.18 1.06 -12.97
C THR A 466 2.03 0.35 -14.02
N ALA A 467 3.17 0.92 -14.41
CA ALA A 467 4.08 0.31 -15.36
C ALA A 467 4.61 -1.05 -14.86
N ASN A 468 4.96 -1.15 -13.58
CA ASN A 468 5.41 -2.40 -12.95
C ASN A 468 4.29 -3.46 -12.97
N ASN A 469 3.07 -3.07 -12.60
CA ASN A 469 1.94 -4.01 -12.57
C ASN A 469 1.60 -4.51 -13.97
N LEU A 470 1.60 -3.62 -14.97
CA LEU A 470 1.31 -4.01 -16.35
C LEU A 470 2.37 -4.93 -16.96
N MET A 471 3.61 -4.97 -16.45
CA MET A 471 4.60 -5.97 -16.89
C MET A 471 4.16 -7.42 -16.60
N ILE A 472 3.26 -7.64 -15.63
CA ILE A 472 2.73 -8.97 -15.31
C ILE A 472 1.95 -9.55 -16.48
N VAL A 473 1.12 -8.72 -17.12
CA VAL A 473 0.17 -9.11 -18.18
C VAL A 473 0.62 -8.65 -19.56
N SER A 474 1.69 -7.86 -19.63
CA SER A 474 2.18 -7.26 -20.87
C SER A 474 3.72 -7.14 -20.88
N PRO A 475 4.47 -8.24 -20.65
CA PRO A 475 5.93 -8.18 -20.48
C PRO A 475 6.67 -7.69 -21.74
N ASN A 476 6.06 -7.84 -22.92
CA ASN A 476 6.62 -7.36 -24.19
C ASN A 476 6.46 -5.83 -24.39
N TYR A 477 5.60 -5.19 -23.60
CA TYR A 477 5.34 -3.76 -23.63
C TYR A 477 5.98 -3.12 -22.40
N MET A 478 7.27 -2.82 -22.50
CA MET A 478 7.95 -2.05 -21.46
C MET A 478 7.56 -0.58 -21.61
N PHE A 479 6.51 -0.16 -20.91
CA PHE A 479 5.93 1.19 -21.00
C PHE A 479 6.98 2.28 -20.74
N LEU A 480 7.78 2.10 -19.68
CA LEU A 480 8.90 2.98 -19.36
C LEU A 480 10.24 2.46 -19.91
N GLY A 481 10.28 1.29 -20.58
CA GLY A 481 11.44 0.69 -21.27
C GLY A 481 12.35 -0.21 -20.42
N THR A 482 13.26 -0.96 -21.04
CA THR A 482 14.57 -1.32 -20.46
C THR A 482 15.66 -0.67 -21.32
N GLY A 483 16.80 -0.38 -20.71
CA GLY A 483 18.07 -0.43 -21.43
C GLY A 483 18.43 -1.88 -21.74
#